data_AF-A0A1G4TQH6-F1
#
_entry.id   AF-A0A1G4TQH6-F1
#
_cell.length_a   1.000
_cell.length_b   1.000
_cell.length_c   1.000
_cell.angle_alpha   90.00
_cell.angle_beta   90.00
_cell.angle_gamma   90.00
#
_symmetry.space_group_name_H-M   'P 1'
#
loop_
_entity.id
_entity.type
_entity.pdbx_description
1 polymer ?
#
loop_
_entity_poly.entity_id
_entity_poly.type
_entity_poly.pdbx_seq_one_letter_code
_entity_poly.pdbx_strand_id
1 'polypeptide(L)'
;MPFNTHGFADVDYKSYYQQYAAPFLSEVNEENNDFFLKEAQQSHVYGINNALNEVITDAALLTSFPLSPEAESHLRYGVLRRLRMISTSFRHFQALVPPNRSVPLVFEQSDDVSRYLNSIYIDLLGLMDNYAWTLTHQFGSQKTLAANKMEIGLFKPTLAKDPALSSIIREILSFAGWEKEVKERRNPAAHRMPLYVSSAAFNPDDALEYRRLGELASSALGNQQFERYRELSDAQQRVGSFLPKFLHDPAGPVDDIYPTIPTDLGNAILIGRLVQTFIREEIPAAK
;
A
#
# COMPACT_ATOMS: atom_id res chain seq x y z
N MET A 1 16.06 -23.52 6.80
CA MET A 1 15.92 -22.13 6.32
C MET A 1 16.42 -21.22 7.43
N PRO A 2 17.31 -20.25 7.19
CA PRO A 2 17.56 -19.18 8.15
C PRO A 2 16.20 -18.57 8.51
N PHE A 3 15.91 -18.39 9.79
CA PHE A 3 14.53 -18.25 10.30
C PHE A 3 13.77 -17.00 9.78
N ASN A 4 14.42 -16.10 9.03
CA ASN A 4 13.79 -14.91 8.45
C ASN A 4 14.67 -14.26 7.35
N THR A 5 15.03 -14.99 6.29
CA THR A 5 15.84 -14.43 5.19
C THR A 5 15.15 -13.20 4.58
N HIS A 6 15.83 -12.05 4.56
CA HIS A 6 15.31 -10.74 4.10
C HIS A 6 14.08 -10.22 4.86
N GLY A 7 13.78 -10.73 6.05
CA GLY A 7 12.66 -10.25 6.87
C GLY A 7 11.28 -10.59 6.29
N PHE A 8 11.17 -11.71 5.56
CA PHE A 8 9.91 -12.16 4.94
C PHE A 8 8.79 -12.34 5.96
N ALA A 9 9.09 -12.94 7.12
CA ALA A 9 8.09 -13.15 8.17
C ALA A 9 7.56 -11.83 8.75
N ASP A 10 8.34 -10.74 8.67
CA ASP A 10 7.97 -9.45 9.22
C ASP A 10 6.86 -8.77 8.42
N VAL A 11 6.70 -9.14 7.15
CA VAL A 11 5.79 -8.51 6.20
C VAL A 11 4.75 -9.45 5.59
N ASP A 12 4.84 -10.75 5.88
CA ASP A 12 3.89 -11.76 5.41
C ASP A 12 2.71 -11.89 6.36
N TYR A 13 1.50 -11.58 5.88
CA TYR A 13 0.27 -11.72 6.65
C TYR A 13 0.07 -13.14 7.20
N LYS A 14 0.49 -14.18 6.45
CA LYS A 14 0.31 -15.56 6.90
C LYS A 14 1.06 -15.85 8.20
N SER A 15 2.22 -15.22 8.40
CA SER A 15 2.98 -15.31 9.66
C SER A 15 2.19 -14.72 10.82
N TYR A 16 1.60 -13.53 10.64
CA TYR A 16 0.74 -12.91 11.65
C TYR A 16 -0.55 -13.70 11.90
N TYR A 17 -1.19 -14.21 10.85
CA TYR A 17 -2.37 -15.07 10.99
C TYR A 17 -2.06 -16.33 11.82
N GLN A 18 -0.94 -17.00 11.55
CA GLN A 18 -0.54 -18.19 12.30
C GLN A 18 -0.23 -17.90 13.77
N GLN A 19 0.30 -16.71 14.07
CA GLN A 19 0.65 -16.32 15.44
C GLN A 19 -0.54 -15.79 16.23
N TYR A 20 -1.39 -14.96 15.63
CA TYR A 20 -2.39 -14.16 16.33
C TYR A 20 -3.83 -14.63 16.08
N ALA A 21 -4.11 -15.34 14.98
CA ALA A 21 -5.46 -15.81 14.66
C ALA A 21 -5.61 -17.32 14.84
N ALA A 22 -4.89 -18.11 14.03
CA ALA A 22 -5.06 -19.55 13.92
C ALA A 22 -5.16 -20.33 15.24
N PRO A 23 -4.38 -20.02 16.31
CA PRO A 23 -4.44 -20.75 17.56
C PRO A 23 -5.74 -20.55 18.35
N PHE A 24 -6.48 -19.48 18.06
CA PHE A 24 -7.63 -19.04 18.84
C PHE A 24 -8.96 -19.13 18.08
N LEU A 25 -8.94 -19.54 16.81
CA LEU A 25 -10.16 -19.71 16.01
C LEU A 25 -10.98 -20.92 16.50
N SER A 26 -12.29 -20.76 16.53
CA SER A 26 -13.25 -21.77 16.98
C SER A 26 -14.49 -21.80 16.07
N GLU A 27 -15.06 -22.98 15.83
CA GLU A 27 -16.26 -23.13 14.99
C GLU A 27 -17.53 -22.51 15.61
N VAL A 28 -17.53 -22.27 16.93
CA VAL A 28 -18.74 -21.88 17.67
C VAL A 28 -18.79 -20.41 18.08
N ASN A 29 -17.73 -19.64 17.86
CA ASN A 29 -17.63 -18.25 18.34
C ASN A 29 -17.10 -17.30 17.26
N GLU A 30 -18.02 -16.78 16.43
CA GLU A 30 -17.71 -15.86 15.34
C GLU A 30 -17.13 -14.52 15.84
N GLU A 31 -17.63 -13.99 16.96
CA GLU A 31 -17.14 -12.74 17.54
C GLU A 31 -15.68 -12.87 17.98
N ASN A 32 -15.33 -13.97 18.63
CA ASN A 32 -13.96 -14.29 19.00
C ASN A 32 -13.05 -14.46 17.76
N ASN A 33 -13.55 -15.12 16.71
CA ASN A 33 -12.81 -15.27 15.47
C ASN A 33 -12.52 -13.92 14.81
N ASP A 34 -13.52 -13.06 14.71
CA ASP A 34 -13.40 -11.71 14.15
C ASP A 34 -12.39 -10.87 14.94
N PHE A 35 -12.43 -10.93 16.28
CA PHE A 35 -11.44 -10.28 17.13
C PHE A 35 -10.01 -10.72 16.79
N PHE A 36 -9.71 -12.02 16.80
CA PHE A 36 -8.36 -12.52 16.56
C PHE A 36 -7.87 -12.32 15.12
N LEU A 37 -8.78 -12.33 14.14
CA LEU A 37 -8.47 -11.94 12.75
C LEU A 37 -8.05 -10.46 12.67
N LYS A 38 -8.79 -9.57 13.34
CA LYS A 38 -8.46 -8.13 13.40
C LYS A 38 -7.15 -7.87 14.12
N GLU A 39 -6.84 -8.63 15.19
CA GLU A 39 -5.54 -8.54 15.87
C GLU A 39 -4.38 -8.99 14.96
N ALA A 40 -4.57 -10.04 14.16
CA ALA A 40 -3.57 -10.46 13.17
C ALA A 40 -3.36 -9.38 12.09
N GLN A 41 -4.44 -8.78 11.59
CA GLN A 41 -4.37 -7.67 10.62
C GLN A 41 -3.68 -6.45 11.22
N GLN A 42 -4.00 -6.08 12.46
CA GLN A 42 -3.40 -4.95 13.16
C GLN A 42 -1.90 -5.17 13.40
N SER A 43 -1.52 -6.40 13.78
CA SER A 43 -0.12 -6.77 13.96
C SER A 43 0.66 -6.74 12.64
N HIS A 44 0.05 -7.20 11.54
CA HIS A 44 0.64 -7.10 10.20
C HIS A 44 0.88 -5.65 9.80
N VAL A 45 -0.07 -4.76 10.06
CA VAL A 45 0.06 -3.32 9.82
C VAL A 45 1.26 -2.72 10.58
N TYR A 46 1.46 -3.11 11.85
CA TYR A 46 2.64 -2.67 12.61
C TYR A 46 3.94 -3.22 12.03
N GLY A 47 3.95 -4.50 11.63
CA GLY A 47 5.06 -5.13 10.92
C GLY A 47 5.49 -4.34 9.68
N ILE A 48 4.52 -3.99 8.83
CA ILE A 48 4.76 -3.19 7.61
C ILE A 48 5.34 -1.81 7.95
N ASN A 49 4.83 -1.12 8.98
CA ASN A 49 5.37 0.19 9.36
C ASN A 49 6.83 0.11 9.81
N ASN A 50 7.19 -0.93 10.58
CA ASN A 50 8.56 -1.14 11.03
C ASN A 50 9.48 -1.48 9.85
N ALA A 51 9.09 -2.44 9.03
CA ALA A 51 9.86 -2.85 7.85
C ALA A 51 10.05 -1.70 6.84
N LEU A 52 9.05 -0.82 6.70
CA LEU A 52 9.16 0.37 5.85
C LEU A 52 10.16 1.40 6.40
N ASN A 53 10.21 1.60 7.72
CA ASN A 53 11.22 2.46 8.35
C ASN A 53 12.64 1.91 8.15
N GLU A 54 12.81 0.60 8.25
CA GLU A 54 14.09 -0.07 7.99
C GLU A 54 14.55 0.15 6.55
N VAL A 55 13.68 -0.11 5.55
CA VAL A 55 14.00 0.07 4.13
C VAL A 55 14.30 1.54 3.78
N ILE A 56 13.63 2.50 4.45
CA ILE A 56 13.95 3.94 4.31
C ILE A 56 15.34 4.23 4.87
N THR A 57 15.66 3.69 6.04
CA THR A 57 16.94 3.92 6.72
C THR A 57 18.08 3.32 5.90
N ASP A 58 17.91 2.08 5.42
CA ASP A 58 18.88 1.41 4.58
C ASP A 58 19.11 2.15 3.25
N ALA A 59 18.05 2.61 2.58
CA ALA A 59 18.16 3.46 1.39
C ALA A 59 18.93 4.76 1.68
N ALA A 60 18.75 5.36 2.87
CA ALA A 60 19.43 6.59 3.24
C ALA A 60 20.93 6.33 3.48
N LEU A 61 21.27 5.23 4.15
CA LEU A 61 22.65 4.80 4.37
C LEU A 61 23.38 4.52 3.04
N LEU A 62 22.70 3.93 2.07
CA LEU A 62 23.26 3.71 0.73
C LEU A 62 23.69 5.00 0.03
N THR A 63 23.13 6.16 0.38
CA THR A 63 23.58 7.44 -0.20
C THR A 63 24.98 7.87 0.27
N SER A 64 25.58 7.16 1.24
CA SER A 64 26.97 7.35 1.66
C SER A 64 27.97 6.47 0.87
N PHE A 65 27.47 5.54 0.06
CA PHE A 65 28.30 4.68 -0.77
C PHE A 65 28.76 5.43 -2.03
N PRO A 66 29.87 5.04 -2.67
CA PRO A 66 30.38 5.66 -3.89
C PRO A 66 29.53 5.29 -5.12
N LEU A 67 28.32 5.83 -5.18
CA LEU A 67 27.39 5.70 -6.30
C LEU A 67 27.79 6.62 -7.46
N SER A 68 27.43 6.24 -8.69
CA SER A 68 27.48 7.16 -9.83
C SER A 68 26.49 8.32 -9.61
N PRO A 69 26.79 9.53 -10.11
CA PRO A 69 25.92 10.69 -9.90
C PRO A 69 24.46 10.46 -10.32
N GLU A 70 24.25 9.74 -11.43
CA GLU A 70 22.92 9.39 -11.93
C GLU A 70 22.22 8.37 -11.03
N ALA A 71 22.92 7.34 -10.57
CA ALA A 71 22.36 6.35 -9.64
C ALA A 71 22.01 6.99 -8.30
N GLU A 72 22.88 7.85 -7.76
CA GLU A 72 22.61 8.58 -6.53
C GLU A 72 21.38 9.49 -6.68
N SER A 73 21.22 10.16 -7.81
CA SER A 73 20.03 10.99 -8.08
C SER A 73 18.74 10.18 -8.04
N HIS A 74 18.71 9.01 -8.68
CA HIS A 74 17.55 8.11 -8.66
C HIS A 74 17.27 7.53 -7.28
N LEU A 75 18.31 7.18 -6.50
CA LEU A 75 18.16 6.70 -5.13
C LEU A 75 17.65 7.83 -4.20
N ARG A 76 18.31 9.00 -4.22
CA ARG A 76 18.05 10.10 -3.30
C ARG A 76 16.74 10.82 -3.59
N TYR A 77 16.45 11.09 -4.86
CA TYR A 77 15.30 11.89 -5.25
C TYR A 77 14.13 11.06 -5.78
N GLY A 78 14.37 9.82 -6.22
CA GLY A 78 13.33 8.87 -6.58
C GLY A 78 12.95 7.98 -5.39
N VAL A 79 13.81 7.00 -5.09
CA VAL A 79 13.54 5.95 -4.10
C VAL A 79 13.20 6.52 -2.72
N LEU A 80 14.09 7.34 -2.13
CA LEU A 80 13.88 7.88 -0.77
C LEU A 80 12.62 8.74 -0.64
N ARG A 81 12.34 9.59 -1.64
CA ARG A 81 11.14 10.43 -1.61
C ARG A 81 9.87 9.59 -1.69
N ARG A 82 9.84 8.58 -2.56
CA ARG A 82 8.68 7.68 -2.70
C ARG A 82 8.46 6.82 -1.48
N LEU A 83 9.51 6.23 -0.91
CA LEU A 83 9.38 5.47 0.35
C LEU A 83 8.80 6.36 1.47
N ARG A 84 9.21 7.62 1.56
CA ARG A 84 8.63 8.57 2.52
C ARG A 84 7.18 8.93 2.23
N MET A 85 6.81 9.10 0.95
CA MET A 85 5.42 9.35 0.56
C MET A 85 4.54 8.14 0.90
N ILE A 86 4.98 6.92 0.56
CA ILE A 86 4.30 5.67 0.93
C ILE A 86 4.14 5.58 2.44
N SER A 87 5.21 5.82 3.22
CA SER A 87 5.18 5.73 4.68
C SER A 87 4.19 6.71 5.30
N THR A 88 4.19 7.96 4.82
CA THR A 88 3.30 8.99 5.33
C THR A 88 1.85 8.67 4.96
N SER A 89 1.58 8.33 3.70
CA SER A 89 0.25 7.97 3.21
C SER A 89 -0.30 6.74 3.93
N PHE A 90 0.50 5.69 4.13
CA PHE A 90 0.06 4.49 4.82
C PHE A 90 -0.27 4.72 6.30
N ARG A 91 0.52 5.54 7.01
CA ARG A 91 0.23 5.91 8.41
C ARG A 91 -1.06 6.72 8.56
N HIS A 92 -1.31 7.67 7.65
CA HIS A 92 -2.55 8.42 7.68
C HIS A 92 -3.75 7.57 7.27
N PHE A 93 -3.58 6.71 6.27
CA PHE A 93 -4.59 5.76 5.84
C PHE A 93 -5.02 4.86 7.00
N GLN A 94 -4.10 4.13 7.64
CA GLN A 94 -4.44 3.20 8.73
C GLN A 94 -5.00 3.90 9.99
N ALA A 95 -4.67 5.17 10.22
CA ALA A 95 -5.22 5.93 11.33
C ALA A 95 -6.72 6.23 11.13
N LEU A 96 -7.16 6.37 9.87
CA LEU A 96 -8.56 6.59 9.52
C LEU A 96 -9.33 5.28 9.36
N VAL A 97 -8.70 4.23 8.82
CA VAL A 97 -9.34 2.93 8.56
C VAL A 97 -8.62 1.77 9.24
N PRO A 98 -8.48 1.74 10.58
CA PRO A 98 -7.87 0.61 11.26
C PRO A 98 -8.68 -0.69 11.04
N PRO A 99 -8.06 -1.89 11.15
CA PRO A 99 -8.73 -3.18 10.91
C PRO A 99 -10.02 -3.40 11.71
N ASN A 100 -10.11 -2.84 12.92
CA ASN A 100 -11.26 -2.97 13.79
C ASN A 100 -12.32 -1.86 13.63
N ARG A 101 -12.16 -0.95 12.67
CA ARG A 101 -13.14 0.12 12.43
C ARG A 101 -14.47 -0.46 11.98
N SER A 102 -15.53 -0.12 12.70
CA SER A 102 -16.92 -0.43 12.34
C SER A 102 -17.77 0.82 12.04
N VAL A 103 -17.36 1.98 12.55
CA VAL A 103 -18.09 3.25 12.38
C VAL A 103 -17.84 3.82 10.98
N PRO A 104 -18.89 4.28 10.25
CA PRO A 104 -18.75 4.95 8.96
C PRO A 104 -17.67 6.04 8.92
N LEU A 105 -17.04 6.24 7.77
CA LEU A 105 -16.21 7.42 7.51
C LEU A 105 -17.13 8.61 7.24
N VAL A 106 -16.79 9.78 7.78
CA VAL A 106 -17.37 11.03 7.25
C VAL A 106 -16.80 11.30 5.86
N PHE A 107 -17.45 12.17 5.08
CA PHE A 107 -17.08 12.41 3.68
C PHE A 107 -15.61 12.82 3.53
N GLU A 108 -15.13 13.73 4.37
CA GLU A 108 -13.74 14.19 4.34
C GLU A 108 -12.75 13.06 4.65
N GLN A 109 -13.12 12.13 5.54
CA GLN A 109 -12.30 10.95 5.84
C GLN A 109 -12.27 9.99 4.65
N SER A 110 -13.39 9.78 3.95
CA SER A 110 -13.44 8.94 2.74
C SER A 110 -12.59 9.53 1.61
N ASP A 111 -12.64 10.84 1.41
CA ASP A 111 -11.79 11.57 0.44
C ASP A 111 -10.30 11.43 0.80
N ASP A 112 -9.96 11.63 2.08
CA ASP A 112 -8.59 11.50 2.56
C ASP A 112 -8.04 10.09 2.40
N VAL A 113 -8.80 9.07 2.83
CA VAL A 113 -8.42 7.66 2.68
C VAL A 113 -8.22 7.31 1.21
N SER A 114 -9.13 7.74 0.34
CA SER A 114 -9.00 7.53 -1.11
C SER A 114 -7.77 8.23 -1.68
N ARG A 115 -7.47 9.46 -1.24
CA ARG A 115 -6.26 10.19 -1.63
C ARG A 115 -4.99 9.47 -1.21
N TYR A 116 -4.90 9.02 0.04
CA TYR A 116 -3.73 8.26 0.53
C TYR A 116 -3.58 6.94 -0.20
N LEU A 117 -4.67 6.22 -0.46
CA LEU A 117 -4.68 4.97 -1.21
C LEU A 117 -4.10 5.14 -2.63
N ASN A 118 -4.56 6.14 -3.36
CA ASN A 118 -4.05 6.42 -4.71
C ASN A 118 -2.58 6.85 -4.68
N SER A 119 -2.15 7.64 -3.67
CA SER A 119 -0.74 7.98 -3.49
C SER A 119 0.12 6.72 -3.29
N ILE A 120 -0.29 5.81 -2.41
CA ILE A 120 0.44 4.55 -2.16
C ILE A 120 0.68 3.80 -3.48
N TYR A 121 -0.35 3.55 -4.26
CA TYR A 121 -0.22 2.77 -5.50
C TYR A 121 0.55 3.49 -6.61
N ILE A 122 0.44 4.82 -6.72
CA ILE A 122 1.27 5.60 -7.66
C ILE A 122 2.74 5.51 -7.27
N ASP A 123 3.05 5.64 -5.98
CA ASP A 123 4.42 5.63 -5.49
C ASP A 123 5.04 4.23 -5.50
N LEU A 124 4.25 3.16 -5.33
CA LEU A 124 4.72 1.78 -5.41
C LEU A 124 5.36 1.46 -6.77
N LEU A 125 4.68 1.74 -7.89
CA LEU A 125 5.24 1.47 -9.21
C LEU A 125 6.40 2.40 -9.54
N GLY A 126 6.28 3.69 -9.16
CA GLY A 126 7.37 4.64 -9.36
C GLY A 126 8.63 4.28 -8.56
N LEU A 127 8.47 3.64 -7.40
CA LEU A 127 9.57 3.13 -6.58
C LEU A 127 10.32 2.01 -7.31
N MET A 128 9.59 1.06 -7.92
CA MET A 128 10.19 -0.01 -8.72
C MET A 128 10.99 0.56 -9.90
N ASP A 129 10.43 1.55 -10.61
CA ASP A 129 11.12 2.23 -11.71
C ASP A 129 12.39 2.95 -11.21
N ASN A 130 12.33 3.64 -10.07
CA ASN A 130 13.49 4.34 -9.52
C ASN A 130 14.59 3.38 -9.06
N TYR A 131 14.23 2.20 -8.53
CA TYR A 131 15.22 1.14 -8.29
C TYR A 131 15.84 0.61 -9.59
N ALA A 132 15.04 0.37 -10.63
CA ALA A 132 15.55 -0.09 -11.93
C ALA A 132 16.58 0.87 -12.52
N TRP A 133 16.30 2.18 -12.46
CA TRP A 133 17.21 3.22 -12.91
C TRP A 133 18.46 3.34 -12.03
N THR A 134 18.31 3.21 -10.70
CA THR A 134 19.47 3.18 -9.79
C THR A 134 20.43 2.04 -10.16
N LEU A 135 19.90 0.83 -10.34
CA LEU A 135 20.70 -0.34 -10.73
C LEU A 135 21.33 -0.19 -12.11
N THR A 136 20.57 0.31 -13.07
CA THR A 136 21.03 0.50 -14.46
C THR A 136 22.17 1.52 -14.53
N HIS A 137 22.06 2.65 -13.85
CA HIS A 137 23.10 3.68 -13.83
C HIS A 137 24.34 3.29 -13.02
N GLN A 138 24.20 2.40 -12.04
CA GLN A 138 25.32 1.97 -11.21
C GLN A 138 26.09 0.79 -11.81
N PHE A 139 25.38 -0.24 -12.28
CA PHE A 139 25.99 -1.52 -12.67
C PHE A 139 25.63 -1.97 -14.09
N GLY A 140 24.68 -1.29 -14.74
CA GLY A 140 24.22 -1.67 -16.07
C GLY A 140 25.33 -1.61 -17.12
N SER A 141 25.34 -2.58 -18.03
CA SER A 141 26.21 -2.56 -19.19
C SER A 141 25.90 -1.36 -20.10
N GLN A 142 26.86 -0.99 -20.96
CA GLN A 142 26.67 0.06 -21.96
C GLN A 142 25.46 -0.22 -22.88
N LYS A 143 25.17 -1.49 -23.15
CA LYS A 143 23.99 -1.89 -23.93
C LYS A 143 22.69 -1.57 -23.19
N THR A 144 22.63 -1.82 -21.88
CA THR A 144 21.45 -1.53 -21.06
C THR A 144 21.26 -0.03 -20.87
N LEU A 145 22.34 0.72 -20.64
CA LEU A 145 22.32 2.18 -20.57
C LEU A 145 21.81 2.84 -21.88
N ALA A 146 22.15 2.26 -23.02
CA ALA A 146 21.72 2.72 -24.33
C ALA A 146 20.33 2.22 -24.76
N ALA A 147 19.68 1.38 -23.96
CA ALA A 147 18.36 0.84 -24.29
C ALA A 147 17.27 1.93 -24.27
N ASN A 148 16.12 1.61 -24.86
CA ASN A 148 14.98 2.52 -24.80
C ASN A 148 14.54 2.67 -23.34
N LYS A 149 14.30 3.91 -22.89
CA LYS A 149 13.87 4.22 -21.51
C LYS A 149 12.63 3.44 -21.08
N MET A 150 11.72 3.14 -22.00
CA MET A 150 10.50 2.35 -21.73
C MET A 150 10.76 0.85 -21.50
N GLU A 151 11.97 0.39 -21.81
CA GLU A 151 12.41 -0.99 -21.59
C GLU A 151 13.18 -1.17 -20.27
N ILE A 152 13.50 -0.07 -19.58
CA ILE A 152 14.14 -0.09 -18.26
C ILE A 152 13.09 -0.26 -17.18
N GLY A 153 13.16 -1.38 -16.45
CA GLY A 153 12.26 -1.71 -15.36
C GLY A 153 12.65 -3.04 -14.72
N LEU A 154 12.41 -3.19 -13.41
CA LEU A 154 12.83 -4.38 -12.65
C LEU A 154 12.26 -5.69 -13.20
N PHE A 155 11.06 -5.63 -13.77
CA PHE A 155 10.35 -6.79 -14.32
C PHE A 155 10.49 -6.89 -15.86
N LYS A 156 11.40 -6.12 -16.47
CA LYS A 156 11.57 -6.08 -17.93
C LYS A 156 12.72 -6.98 -18.39
N PRO A 157 12.62 -7.59 -19.59
CA PRO A 157 13.67 -8.46 -20.12
C PRO A 157 15.03 -7.78 -20.28
N THR A 158 15.07 -6.47 -20.46
CA THR A 158 16.31 -5.71 -20.66
C THR A 158 17.25 -5.85 -19.47
N LEU A 159 16.75 -5.63 -18.25
CA LEU A 159 17.56 -5.80 -17.03
C LEU A 159 17.84 -7.28 -16.75
N ALA A 160 16.88 -8.17 -17.02
CA ALA A 160 17.07 -9.61 -16.81
C ALA A 160 18.18 -10.22 -17.68
N LYS A 161 18.44 -9.63 -18.86
CA LYS A 161 19.49 -10.04 -19.80
C LYS A 161 20.82 -9.36 -19.56
N ASP A 162 20.89 -8.35 -18.69
CA ASP A 162 22.15 -7.69 -18.34
C ASP A 162 22.97 -8.61 -17.44
N PRO A 163 24.20 -9.01 -17.83
CA PRO A 163 25.00 -9.94 -17.03
C PRO A 163 25.25 -9.48 -15.60
N ALA A 164 25.43 -8.18 -15.38
CA ALA A 164 25.72 -7.62 -14.05
C ALA A 164 24.49 -7.59 -13.14
N LEU A 165 23.28 -7.53 -13.72
CA LEU A 165 22.02 -7.45 -12.97
C LEU A 165 21.24 -8.76 -12.94
N SER A 166 21.62 -9.73 -13.78
CA SER A 166 20.81 -10.94 -14.00
C SER A 166 20.57 -11.79 -12.75
N SER A 167 21.48 -11.78 -11.78
CA SER A 167 21.33 -12.50 -10.50
C SER A 167 20.17 -11.91 -9.68
N ILE A 168 20.26 -10.62 -9.36
CA ILE A 168 19.25 -9.91 -8.56
C ILE A 168 17.89 -9.85 -9.27
N ILE A 169 17.89 -9.64 -10.58
CA ILE A 169 16.62 -9.60 -11.35
C ILE A 169 15.93 -10.96 -11.35
N ARG A 170 16.67 -12.08 -11.36
CA ARG A 170 16.07 -13.42 -11.28
C ARG A 170 15.28 -13.60 -9.98
N GLU A 171 15.80 -13.09 -8.87
CA GLU A 171 15.11 -13.12 -7.58
C GLU A 171 13.87 -12.21 -7.60
N ILE A 172 13.99 -11.00 -8.13
CA ILE A 172 12.88 -10.05 -8.24
C ILE A 172 11.75 -10.57 -9.14
N LEU A 173 12.06 -11.34 -10.19
CA LEU A 173 11.05 -11.92 -11.07
C LEU A 173 10.11 -12.92 -10.36
N SER A 174 10.45 -13.43 -9.16
CA SER A 174 9.51 -14.18 -8.32
C SER A 174 8.28 -13.35 -7.91
N PHE A 175 8.38 -12.02 -7.93
CA PHE A 175 7.30 -11.07 -7.64
C PHE A 175 6.55 -10.60 -8.90
N ALA A 176 6.79 -11.19 -10.07
CA ALA A 176 6.15 -10.74 -11.32
C ALA A 176 4.62 -10.90 -11.32
N GLY A 177 4.09 -11.90 -10.62
CA GLY A 177 2.64 -12.06 -10.42
C GLY A 177 2.04 -10.90 -9.63
N TRP A 178 2.69 -10.55 -8.52
CA TRP A 178 2.33 -9.39 -7.70
C TRP A 178 2.40 -8.08 -8.50
N GLU A 179 3.45 -7.87 -9.29
CA GLU A 179 3.58 -6.64 -10.09
C GLU A 179 2.42 -6.48 -11.09
N LYS A 180 1.99 -7.60 -11.70
CA LYS A 180 0.85 -7.62 -12.59
C LYS A 180 -0.43 -7.21 -11.86
N GLU A 181 -0.70 -7.79 -10.68
CA GLU A 181 -1.87 -7.45 -9.87
C GLU A 181 -1.87 -5.97 -9.44
N VAL A 182 -0.72 -5.46 -8.98
CA VAL A 182 -0.57 -4.03 -8.61
C VAL A 182 -0.82 -3.14 -9.81
N LYS A 183 -0.36 -3.52 -11.02
CA LYS A 183 -0.66 -2.76 -12.24
C LYS A 183 -2.13 -2.82 -12.62
N GLU A 184 -2.80 -3.94 -12.44
CA GLU A 184 -4.23 -4.09 -12.71
C GLU A 184 -5.08 -3.23 -11.78
N ARG A 185 -4.67 -3.07 -10.51
CA ARG A 185 -5.26 -2.09 -9.58
C ARG A 185 -4.85 -0.65 -9.91
N ARG A 186 -3.56 -0.37 -10.07
CA ARG A 186 -3.06 1.00 -10.25
C ARG A 186 -3.47 1.60 -11.59
N ASN A 187 -3.36 0.88 -12.70
CA ASN A 187 -3.47 1.49 -14.03
C ASN A 187 -4.85 2.09 -14.31
N PRO A 188 -5.98 1.44 -13.94
CA PRO A 188 -7.27 2.11 -13.93
C PRO A 188 -7.27 3.35 -13.03
N ALA A 189 -6.66 3.29 -11.83
CA ALA A 189 -6.53 4.44 -10.92
C ALA A 189 -5.86 5.66 -11.59
N ALA A 190 -4.75 5.41 -12.28
CA ALA A 190 -3.90 6.46 -12.84
C ALA A 190 -4.38 6.99 -14.20
N HIS A 191 -5.23 6.24 -14.91
CA HIS A 191 -5.62 6.57 -16.29
C HIS A 191 -7.14 6.68 -16.50
N ARG A 192 -7.96 6.21 -15.56
CA ARG A 192 -9.42 6.15 -15.68
C ARG A 192 -10.12 6.63 -14.42
N MET A 193 -10.27 5.75 -13.43
CA MET A 193 -11.08 5.96 -12.23
C MET A 193 -10.23 5.68 -10.99
N PRO A 194 -10.07 6.68 -10.09
CA PRO A 194 -9.26 6.52 -8.89
C PRO A 194 -9.81 5.39 -8.01
N LEU A 195 -8.92 4.80 -7.20
CA LEU A 195 -9.35 3.89 -6.14
C LEU A 195 -10.19 4.67 -5.12
N TYR A 196 -11.30 4.09 -4.71
CA TYR A 196 -12.25 4.71 -3.79
C TYR A 196 -12.52 3.80 -2.60
N VAL A 197 -12.58 4.41 -1.40
CA VAL A 197 -13.03 3.75 -0.16
C VAL A 197 -14.36 4.35 0.25
N SER A 198 -15.40 3.53 0.20
CA SER A 198 -16.76 3.95 0.56
C SER A 198 -16.86 4.43 2.00
N SER A 199 -17.66 5.46 2.22
CA SER A 199 -17.90 6.01 3.55
C SER A 199 -18.62 5.03 4.47
N ALA A 200 -19.65 4.37 3.94
CA ALA A 200 -20.49 3.43 4.66
C ALA A 200 -21.02 2.33 3.72
N ALA A 201 -21.39 1.21 4.31
CA ALA A 201 -22.24 0.19 3.73
C ALA A 201 -23.61 0.24 4.43
N PHE A 202 -24.67 0.09 3.63
CA PHE A 202 -26.05 0.14 4.10
C PHE A 202 -26.71 -1.22 3.91
N ASN A 203 -27.33 -1.71 4.97
CA ASN A 203 -28.41 -2.67 4.84
C ASN A 203 -29.72 -1.96 4.43
N PRO A 204 -30.83 -2.69 4.15
CA PRO A 204 -32.10 -2.06 3.74
C PRO A 204 -32.66 -1.04 4.75
N ASP A 205 -32.49 -1.29 6.05
CA ASP A 205 -32.97 -0.41 7.12
C ASP A 205 -32.11 0.85 7.22
N ASP A 206 -30.78 0.72 7.11
CA ASP A 206 -29.84 1.84 7.01
C ASP A 206 -30.22 2.75 5.83
N ALA A 207 -30.53 2.15 4.66
CA ALA A 207 -30.91 2.92 3.48
C ALA A 207 -32.25 3.66 3.66
N LEU A 208 -33.19 3.11 4.42
CA LEU A 208 -34.43 3.79 4.78
C LEU A 208 -34.16 4.95 5.75
N GLU A 209 -33.38 4.71 6.80
CA GLU A 209 -33.05 5.72 7.81
C GLU A 209 -32.22 6.86 7.22
N TYR A 210 -31.24 6.55 6.38
CA TYR A 210 -30.42 7.54 5.67
C TYR A 210 -31.30 8.48 4.82
N ARG A 211 -32.28 7.93 4.10
CA ARG A 211 -33.24 8.74 3.31
C ARG A 211 -34.12 9.59 4.20
N ARG A 212 -34.68 9.02 5.27
CA ARG A 212 -35.54 9.72 6.23
C ARG A 212 -34.80 10.91 6.87
N LEU A 213 -33.57 10.72 7.32
CA LEU A 213 -32.75 11.79 7.90
C LEU A 213 -32.44 12.88 6.86
N GLY A 214 -32.18 12.50 5.60
CA GLY A 214 -31.97 13.45 4.51
C GLY A 214 -33.19 14.33 4.20
N GLU A 215 -34.39 13.72 4.18
CA GLU A 215 -35.65 14.45 3.99
C GLU A 215 -35.92 15.45 5.13
N LEU A 216 -35.65 15.04 6.37
CA LEU A 216 -35.75 15.91 7.54
C LEU A 216 -34.72 17.04 7.51
N ALA A 217 -33.47 16.74 7.15
CA ALA A 217 -32.41 17.73 7.04
C ALA A 217 -32.76 18.80 5.98
N SER A 218 -33.22 18.36 4.80
CA SER A 218 -33.68 19.25 3.73
C SER A 218 -34.83 20.15 4.20
N SER A 219 -35.79 19.59 4.94
CA SER A 219 -36.91 20.35 5.51
C SER A 219 -36.46 21.37 6.56
N ALA A 220 -35.52 21.01 7.43
CA ALA A 220 -34.94 21.93 8.42
C ALA A 220 -34.20 23.10 7.75
N LEU A 221 -33.44 22.81 6.69
CA LEU A 221 -32.74 23.82 5.90
C LEU A 221 -33.73 24.80 5.23
N GLY A 222 -34.79 24.28 4.60
CA GLY A 222 -35.84 25.11 4.00
C GLY A 222 -36.55 26.03 4.99
N ASN A 223 -36.67 25.60 6.25
CA ASN A 223 -37.26 26.38 7.34
C ASN A 223 -36.23 27.24 8.12
N GLN A 224 -34.99 27.37 7.62
CA GLN A 224 -33.90 28.12 8.26
C GLN A 224 -33.54 27.65 9.68
N GLN A 225 -33.78 26.37 9.98
CA GLN A 225 -33.45 25.74 11.26
C GLN A 225 -32.03 25.15 11.21
N PHE A 226 -31.01 26.02 11.14
CA PHE A 226 -29.64 25.62 10.84
C PHE A 226 -29.00 24.65 11.85
N GLU A 227 -29.25 24.83 13.14
CA GLU A 227 -28.74 23.90 14.17
C GLU A 227 -29.35 22.51 14.01
N ARG A 228 -30.66 22.44 13.75
CA ARG A 228 -31.36 21.17 13.51
C ARG A 228 -30.88 20.49 12.24
N TYR A 229 -30.64 21.27 11.18
CA TYR A 229 -30.04 20.77 9.95
C TYR A 229 -28.68 20.11 10.24
N ARG A 230 -27.79 20.78 10.98
CA ARG A 230 -26.48 20.23 11.35
C ARG A 230 -26.62 18.90 12.12
N GLU A 231 -27.46 18.86 13.15
CA GLU A 231 -27.71 17.62 13.92
C GLU A 231 -28.19 16.46 13.03
N LEU A 232 -29.11 16.74 12.11
CA LEU A 232 -29.66 15.72 11.21
C LEU A 232 -28.65 15.25 10.17
N SER A 233 -27.84 16.16 9.61
CA SER A 233 -26.74 15.80 8.72
C SER A 233 -25.68 14.96 9.43
N ASP A 234 -25.31 15.32 10.67
CA ASP A 234 -24.36 14.54 11.46
C ASP A 234 -24.93 13.16 11.85
N ALA A 235 -26.23 13.06 12.08
CA ALA A 235 -26.90 11.78 12.29
C ALA A 235 -26.92 10.94 11.01
N GLN A 236 -27.20 11.56 9.87
CA GLN A 236 -27.25 10.90 8.56
C GLN A 236 -25.89 10.30 8.19
N GLN A 237 -24.78 11.02 8.44
CA GLN A 237 -23.43 10.53 8.17
C GLN A 237 -23.02 9.32 9.04
N ARG A 238 -23.71 9.09 10.17
CA ARG A 238 -23.45 7.98 11.09
C ARG A 238 -24.26 6.72 10.79
N VAL A 239 -25.16 6.77 9.82
CA VAL A 239 -25.97 5.61 9.41
C VAL A 239 -25.09 4.57 8.73
N GLY A 240 -25.37 3.29 8.96
CA GLY A 240 -24.64 2.16 8.39
C GLY A 240 -23.37 1.78 9.14
N SER A 241 -22.53 0.99 8.47
CA SER A 241 -21.25 0.52 9.01
C SER A 241 -20.13 0.71 8.01
N PHE A 242 -18.90 0.84 8.50
CA PHE A 242 -17.73 0.83 7.64
C PHE A 242 -17.37 -0.60 7.22
N LEU A 243 -17.16 -0.80 5.92
CA LEU A 243 -16.57 -2.03 5.38
C LEU A 243 -15.17 -1.71 4.85
N PRO A 244 -14.12 -2.43 5.32
CA PRO A 244 -12.74 -2.18 4.91
C PRO A 244 -12.48 -2.72 3.50
N LYS A 245 -13.11 -2.09 2.50
CA LYS A 245 -13.07 -2.47 1.09
C LYS A 245 -12.77 -1.25 0.22
N PHE A 246 -12.21 -1.49 -0.95
CA PHE A 246 -11.97 -0.46 -1.96
C PHE A 246 -12.28 -0.97 -3.37
N LEU A 247 -12.52 -0.04 -4.29
CA LEU A 247 -12.93 -0.36 -5.66
C LEU A 247 -12.58 0.77 -6.63
N HIS A 248 -12.62 0.48 -7.93
CA HIS A 248 -12.56 1.48 -9.00
C HIS A 248 -13.93 1.94 -9.47
N ASP A 249 -14.80 0.96 -9.73
CA ASP A 249 -16.10 1.11 -10.35
C ASP A 249 -17.10 0.35 -9.48
N PRO A 250 -18.23 0.95 -9.08
CA PRO A 250 -19.29 0.25 -8.36
C PRO A 250 -19.77 -1.07 -9.00
N ALA A 251 -19.63 -1.22 -10.32
CA ALA A 251 -19.95 -2.47 -11.03
C ALA A 251 -18.76 -3.43 -11.17
N GLY A 252 -17.58 -3.01 -10.74
CA GLY A 252 -16.31 -3.73 -10.87
C GLY A 252 -15.99 -4.63 -9.68
N PRO A 253 -14.77 -5.21 -9.68
CA PRO A 253 -14.27 -5.97 -8.54
C PRO A 253 -14.12 -5.07 -7.30
N VAL A 254 -14.36 -5.66 -6.14
CA VAL A 254 -14.20 -5.03 -4.84
C VAL A 254 -13.11 -5.78 -4.08
N ASP A 255 -12.06 -5.07 -3.71
CA ASP A 255 -10.92 -5.61 -2.99
C ASP A 255 -11.05 -5.31 -1.50
N ASP A 256 -10.55 -6.22 -0.66
CA ASP A 256 -10.41 -5.97 0.77
C ASP A 256 -9.20 -5.06 1.02
N ILE A 257 -9.32 -4.11 1.95
CA ILE A 257 -8.19 -3.29 2.42
C ILE A 257 -7.16 -4.18 3.13
N TYR A 258 -7.65 -5.06 4.01
CA TYR A 258 -6.84 -5.97 4.81
C TYR A 258 -7.06 -7.42 4.37
N PRO A 259 -6.00 -8.19 4.07
CA PRO A 259 -4.57 -7.85 4.19
C PRO A 259 -3.94 -7.23 2.93
N THR A 260 -4.72 -6.90 1.89
CA THR A 260 -4.22 -6.56 0.54
C THR A 260 -3.20 -5.41 0.53
N ILE A 261 -3.55 -4.23 1.07
CA ILE A 261 -2.68 -3.06 1.01
C ILE A 261 -1.37 -3.29 1.81
N PRO A 262 -1.41 -3.79 3.07
CA PRO A 262 -0.20 -4.18 3.77
C PRO A 262 0.64 -5.23 3.03
N THR A 263 0.02 -6.20 2.36
CA THR A 263 0.73 -7.23 1.58
C THR A 263 1.42 -6.63 0.35
N ASP A 264 0.77 -5.72 -0.35
CA ASP A 264 1.36 -5.00 -1.49
C ASP A 264 2.59 -4.18 -1.06
N LEU A 265 2.49 -3.51 0.09
CA LEU A 265 3.63 -2.82 0.69
C LEU A 265 4.73 -3.80 1.10
N GLY A 266 4.37 -4.95 1.68
CA GLY A 266 5.29 -6.00 2.07
C GLY A 266 6.14 -6.50 0.90
N ASN A 267 5.53 -6.80 -0.24
CA ASN A 267 6.24 -7.20 -1.44
C ASN A 267 7.20 -6.12 -1.95
N ALA A 268 6.78 -4.85 -1.96
CA ALA A 268 7.64 -3.74 -2.34
C ALA A 268 8.83 -3.53 -1.38
N ILE A 269 8.62 -3.74 -0.07
CA ILE A 269 9.67 -3.74 0.95
C ILE A 269 10.67 -4.86 0.68
N LEU A 270 10.21 -6.09 0.40
CA LEU A 270 11.10 -7.22 0.09
C LEU A 270 11.94 -6.95 -1.16
N ILE A 271 11.33 -6.44 -2.22
CA ILE A 271 12.08 -6.02 -3.43
C ILE A 271 13.09 -4.93 -3.07
N GLY A 272 12.69 -3.94 -2.26
CA GLY A 272 13.60 -2.91 -1.75
C GLY A 272 14.79 -3.50 -1.00
N ARG A 273 14.57 -4.44 -0.08
CA ARG A 273 15.63 -5.13 0.68
C ARG A 273 16.56 -5.92 -0.24
N LEU A 274 16.03 -6.62 -1.24
CA LEU A 274 16.82 -7.34 -2.24
C LEU A 274 17.73 -6.37 -3.02
N VAL A 275 17.17 -5.30 -3.59
CA VAL A 275 17.92 -4.31 -4.36
C VAL A 275 18.99 -3.61 -3.51
N GLN A 276 18.63 -3.18 -2.30
CA GLN A 276 19.55 -2.46 -1.42
C GLN A 276 20.68 -3.36 -0.89
N THR A 277 20.39 -4.64 -0.64
CA THR A 277 21.41 -5.63 -0.26
C THR A 277 22.39 -5.87 -1.40
N PHE A 278 21.88 -6.06 -2.63
CA PHE A 278 22.72 -6.16 -3.82
C PHE A 278 23.65 -4.95 -3.99
N ILE A 279 23.13 -3.73 -3.85
CA ILE A 279 23.96 -2.51 -3.92
C ILE A 279 25.07 -2.52 -2.86
N ARG A 280 24.77 -2.93 -1.61
CA ARG A 280 25.77 -3.00 -0.53
C ARG A 280 26.85 -4.05 -0.79
N GLU A 281 26.50 -5.17 -1.39
CA GLU A 281 27.43 -6.26 -1.67
C GLU A 281 28.35 -5.97 -2.85
N GLU A 282 27.83 -5.31 -3.89
CA GLU A 282 28.57 -4.99 -5.11
C GLU A 282 29.43 -3.72 -4.99
N ILE A 283 29.10 -2.81 -4.07
CA ILE A 283 29.89 -1.60 -3.83
C ILE A 283 30.74 -1.80 -2.56
N PRO A 284 32.08 -1.87 -2.68
CA PRO A 284 32.94 -1.91 -1.51
C PRO A 284 32.70 -0.67 -0.64
N ALA A 285 32.52 -0.86 0.67
CA ALA A 285 32.44 0.25 1.60
C ALA A 285 33.68 1.15 1.44
N ALA A 286 33.47 2.46 1.29
CA ALA A 286 34.58 3.41 1.28
C ALA A 286 35.36 3.25 2.59
N LYS A 287 36.67 2.95 2.48
CA LYS A 287 37.58 2.86 3.63
C LYS A 287 37.78 4.21 4.29
#